data_AF-A0A525WH38-F1
#
_entry.id   AF-A0A525WH38-F1
#
_cell.length_a   1.000
_cell.length_b   1.000
_cell.length_c   1.000
_cell.angle_alpha   90.00
_cell.angle_beta   90.00
_cell.angle_gamma   90.00
#
_symmetry.space_group_name_H-M   'P 1'
#
loop_
_entity.id
_entity.type
_entity.pdbx_description
1 polymer ?
#
loop_
_entity_poly.entity_id
_entity_poly.type
_entity_poly.pdbx_seq_one_letter_code
_entity_poly.pdbx_strand_id
1 'polypeptide(L)'
;MNWNRKATLILALIAGAFAFGGIAIPLTNHPKFCASCHTITPSYDSWVTSSHKEVTCVACHVRPGLEGWIHDKAWNGTKDSMIQLFGTPTDSHNLQAKVGSDVCLGCHRNILRVSEIATRDLPPPVKDVGLVMSHRAHMEAFGVRGQGEGCTTCHSAVVHEQPIKGYPIVIPRGHVAADSQPWYPDHPEGSVLRTRALSDCFRCHDGKQEYKGKPISRKCETCHLPDKIGAALLFN
;
A
#
# COMPACT_ATOMS: atom_id res chain seq x y z
N MET A 1 -54.02 19.01 -3.53
CA MET A 1 -52.76 18.33 -3.94
C MET A 1 -52.89 16.86 -3.58
N ASN A 2 -53.46 16.03 -4.46
CA ASN A 2 -53.68 14.61 -4.19
C ASN A 2 -52.36 13.85 -4.37
N TRP A 3 -51.63 13.68 -3.28
CA TRP A 3 -50.40 12.89 -3.28
C TRP A 3 -50.77 11.43 -3.55
N ASN A 4 -50.29 10.88 -4.67
CA ASN A 4 -50.49 9.48 -5.01
C ASN A 4 -49.82 8.62 -3.93
N ARG A 5 -50.56 7.69 -3.28
CA ARG A 5 -50.02 6.77 -2.26
C ARG A 5 -48.73 6.09 -2.73
N LYS A 6 -48.61 5.77 -4.03
CA LYS A 6 -47.39 5.23 -4.64
C LYS A 6 -46.21 6.21 -4.56
N ALA A 7 -46.45 7.50 -4.80
CA ALA A 7 -45.42 8.53 -4.69
C ALA A 7 -44.97 8.73 -3.24
N THR A 8 -45.88 8.64 -2.26
CA THR A 8 -45.51 8.67 -0.83
C THR A 8 -44.64 7.48 -0.45
N LEU A 9 -44.99 6.27 -0.91
CA LEU A 9 -44.20 5.06 -0.65
C LEU A 9 -42.80 5.12 -1.27
N ILE A 10 -42.70 5.56 -2.53
CA ILE A 10 -41.40 5.72 -3.20
C ILE A 10 -40.51 6.71 -2.45
N LEU A 11 -41.05 7.86 -2.05
CA LEU A 11 -40.29 8.86 -1.31
C LEU A 11 -39.89 8.38 0.08
N ALA A 12 -40.75 7.64 0.76
CA ALA A 12 -40.42 7.01 2.04
C ALA A 12 -39.28 5.98 1.90
N LEU A 13 -39.29 5.17 0.84
CA LEU A 13 -38.22 4.21 0.55
C LEU A 13 -36.90 4.90 0.22
N ILE A 14 -36.94 5.96 -0.58
CA ILE A 14 -35.76 6.77 -0.92
C ILE A 14 -35.20 7.41 0.36
N ALA A 15 -36.04 8.06 1.16
CA ALA A 15 -35.64 8.66 2.43
C ALA A 15 -35.05 7.62 3.39
N GLY A 16 -35.67 6.44 3.47
CA GLY A 16 -35.16 5.30 4.25
C GLY A 16 -33.80 4.82 3.75
N ALA A 17 -33.60 4.69 2.44
CA ALA A 17 -32.33 4.29 1.86
C ALA A 17 -31.21 5.31 2.13
N PHE A 18 -31.52 6.61 2.02
CA PHE A 18 -30.58 7.67 2.38
C PHE A 18 -30.26 7.67 3.87
N ALA A 19 -31.25 7.53 4.75
CA ALA A 19 -31.03 7.45 6.19
C ALA A 19 -30.18 6.22 6.57
N PHE A 20 -30.48 5.06 5.99
CA PHE A 20 -29.68 3.85 6.18
C PHE A 20 -28.25 4.03 5.67
N GLY A 21 -28.07 4.56 4.46
CA GLY A 21 -26.74 4.85 3.90
C GLY A 21 -25.94 5.82 4.76
N GLY A 22 -26.58 6.85 5.30
CA GLY A 22 -25.96 7.83 6.21
C GLY A 22 -25.41 7.23 7.51
N ILE A 23 -25.94 6.08 7.94
CA ILE A 23 -25.46 5.36 9.14
C ILE A 23 -24.51 4.23 8.75
N ALA A 24 -24.88 3.43 7.75
CA ALA A 24 -24.15 2.23 7.34
C ALA A 24 -22.78 2.57 6.72
N ILE A 25 -22.68 3.64 5.92
CA ILE A 25 -21.42 3.99 5.27
C ILE A 25 -20.34 4.40 6.28
N PRO A 26 -20.59 5.35 7.22
CA PRO A 26 -19.59 5.69 8.24
C PRO A 26 -19.21 4.50 9.12
N LEU A 27 -20.19 3.68 9.51
CA LEU A 27 -19.95 2.48 10.32
C LEU A 27 -19.02 1.49 9.61
N THR A 28 -19.33 1.18 8.35
CA THR A 28 -18.55 0.22 7.56
C THR A 28 -17.20 0.79 7.12
N ASN A 29 -16.99 2.11 7.17
CA ASN A 29 -15.70 2.75 6.88
C ASN A 29 -14.75 2.76 8.07
N HIS A 30 -15.26 2.53 9.28
CA HIS A 30 -14.46 2.54 10.50
C HIS A 30 -13.53 1.31 10.55
N PRO A 31 -12.23 1.44 10.86
CA PRO A 31 -11.28 0.31 10.90
C PRO A 31 -11.73 -0.88 11.76
N LYS A 32 -12.40 -0.61 12.89
CA LYS A 32 -12.98 -1.66 13.76
C LYS A 32 -14.06 -2.51 13.10
N PHE A 33 -14.76 -2.00 12.09
CA PHE A 33 -15.70 -2.82 11.31
C PHE A 33 -14.92 -3.85 10.48
N CYS A 34 -13.83 -3.47 9.82
CA CYS A 34 -12.99 -4.42 9.10
C CYS A 34 -12.37 -5.46 10.05
N ALA A 35 -11.93 -5.02 11.23
CA ALA A 35 -11.34 -5.86 12.26
C ALA A 35 -12.34 -6.84 12.94
N SER A 36 -13.65 -6.73 12.67
CA SER A 36 -14.61 -7.72 13.17
C SER A 36 -14.49 -9.08 12.47
N CYS A 37 -13.80 -9.13 11.32
CA CYS A 37 -13.46 -10.36 10.64
C CYS A 37 -12.09 -10.86 11.12
N HIS A 38 -12.04 -12.09 11.63
CA HIS A 38 -10.81 -12.71 12.14
C HIS A 38 -9.66 -12.78 11.11
N THR A 39 -9.97 -12.91 9.81
CA THR A 39 -9.00 -12.91 8.72
C THR A 39 -8.28 -11.57 8.56
N ILE A 40 -8.89 -10.48 9.01
CA ILE A 40 -8.38 -9.11 8.92
C ILE A 40 -7.69 -8.66 10.21
N THR A 41 -7.89 -9.36 11.32
CA THR A 41 -7.30 -9.00 12.63
C THR A 41 -5.78 -8.77 12.57
N PRO A 42 -4.95 -9.62 11.94
CA PRO A 42 -3.49 -9.36 11.85
C PRO A 42 -3.15 -8.06 11.10
N SER A 43 -3.93 -7.73 10.07
CA SER A 43 -3.79 -6.48 9.30
C SER A 43 -4.21 -5.26 10.13
N TYR A 44 -5.19 -5.40 11.02
CA TYR A 44 -5.59 -4.34 11.94
C TYR A 44 -4.52 -4.11 13.02
N ASP A 45 -3.97 -5.18 13.59
CA ASP A 45 -2.98 -5.12 14.67
C ASP A 45 -1.66 -4.47 14.21
N SER A 46 -1.26 -4.71 12.97
CA SER A 46 -0.12 -4.01 12.34
C SER A 46 -0.46 -2.55 11.97
N TRP A 47 -1.70 -2.28 11.57
CA TRP A 47 -2.13 -0.92 11.24
C TRP A 47 -2.13 0.01 12.46
N VAL A 48 -2.59 -0.46 13.64
CA VAL A 48 -2.68 0.37 14.86
C VAL A 48 -1.31 0.84 15.37
N THR A 49 -0.23 0.12 15.06
CA THR A 49 1.15 0.49 15.43
C THR A 49 1.89 1.21 14.31
N SER A 50 1.29 1.32 13.11
CA SER A 50 1.89 1.95 11.94
C SER A 50 1.88 3.48 11.98
N SER A 51 2.62 4.10 11.07
CA SER A 51 2.59 5.55 10.84
C SER A 51 1.25 6.08 10.29
N HIS A 52 0.35 5.19 9.87
CA HIS A 52 -0.95 5.52 9.27
C HIS A 52 -2.14 5.09 10.15
N LYS A 53 -1.93 4.84 11.45
CA LYS A 53 -2.98 4.45 12.39
C LYS A 53 -4.15 5.44 12.52
N GLU A 54 -3.99 6.67 12.05
CA GLU A 54 -5.04 7.69 12.02
C GLU A 54 -5.75 7.78 10.66
N VAL A 55 -5.33 6.97 9.67
CA VAL A 55 -5.90 6.90 8.32
C VAL A 55 -6.78 5.65 8.24
N THR A 56 -8.07 5.82 7.94
CA THR A 56 -9.03 4.70 7.87
C THR A 56 -8.66 3.69 6.78
N CYS A 57 -9.01 2.41 6.95
CA CYS A 57 -8.75 1.35 5.97
C CYS A 57 -9.26 1.71 4.56
N VAL A 58 -10.47 2.31 4.48
CA VAL A 58 -11.09 2.67 3.20
C VAL A 58 -10.38 3.80 2.46
N ALA A 59 -9.61 4.64 3.16
CA ALA A 59 -8.85 5.71 2.51
C ALA A 59 -7.74 5.14 1.59
N CYS A 60 -7.32 3.90 1.81
CA CYS A 60 -6.37 3.19 0.95
C CYS A 60 -7.04 2.09 0.12
N HIS A 61 -8.02 1.37 0.68
CA HIS A 61 -8.62 0.20 0.02
C HIS A 61 -9.85 0.50 -0.86
N VAL A 62 -10.32 1.75 -0.89
CA VAL A 62 -11.41 2.17 -1.78
C VAL A 62 -10.91 3.30 -2.67
N ARG A 63 -10.89 3.08 -3.99
CA ARG A 63 -10.46 4.12 -4.93
C ARG A 63 -11.40 5.33 -4.89
N PRO A 64 -10.87 6.55 -5.07
CA PRO A 64 -11.68 7.75 -5.08
C PRO A 64 -12.67 7.76 -6.24
N GLY A 65 -13.78 8.49 -6.05
CA GLY A 65 -14.85 8.60 -7.05
C GLY A 65 -15.94 7.54 -6.91
N LEU A 66 -17.06 7.78 -7.60
CA LEU A 66 -18.25 6.93 -7.49
C LEU A 66 -18.00 5.51 -7.99
N GLU A 67 -17.30 5.36 -9.11
CA GLU A 67 -16.98 4.05 -9.69
C GLU A 67 -16.10 3.22 -8.75
N GLY A 68 -15.03 3.83 -8.21
CA GLY A 68 -14.16 3.19 -7.21
C GLY A 68 -14.93 2.77 -5.96
N TRP A 69 -15.81 3.63 -5.45
CA TRP A 69 -16.67 3.29 -4.33
C TRP A 69 -17.62 2.12 -4.65
N ILE A 70 -18.32 2.12 -5.80
CA ILE A 70 -19.23 1.03 -6.17
C ILE A 70 -18.47 -0.28 -6.31
N HIS A 71 -17.34 -0.28 -7.00
CA HIS A 71 -16.58 -1.51 -7.26
C HIS A 71 -15.86 -2.02 -6.01
N ASP A 72 -15.13 -1.15 -5.31
CA ASP A 72 -14.23 -1.58 -4.23
C ASP A 72 -14.97 -1.69 -2.89
N LYS A 73 -15.92 -0.79 -2.60
CA LYS A 73 -16.69 -0.83 -1.35
C LYS A 73 -17.92 -1.73 -1.47
N ALA A 74 -18.81 -1.43 -2.42
CA ALA A 74 -20.10 -2.10 -2.47
C ALA A 74 -19.99 -3.52 -3.04
N TRP A 75 -19.35 -3.69 -4.20
CA TRP A 75 -19.25 -5.00 -4.86
C TRP A 75 -18.26 -5.92 -4.16
N ASN A 76 -16.98 -5.54 -4.07
CA ASN A 76 -15.97 -6.38 -3.42
C ASN A 76 -16.27 -6.58 -1.93
N GLY A 77 -16.69 -5.53 -1.20
CA GLY A 77 -17.07 -5.67 0.20
C GLY A 77 -18.24 -6.64 0.43
N THR A 78 -19.26 -6.64 -0.45
CA THR A 78 -20.34 -7.64 -0.39
C THR A 78 -19.82 -9.04 -0.68
N LYS A 79 -18.97 -9.21 -1.70
CA LYS A 79 -18.35 -10.49 -2.03
C LYS A 79 -17.53 -11.04 -0.86
N ASP A 80 -16.69 -10.22 -0.26
CA ASP A 80 -15.84 -10.60 0.89
C ASP A 80 -16.71 -10.97 2.10
N SER A 81 -17.78 -10.21 2.37
CA SER A 81 -18.74 -10.53 3.43
C SER A 81 -19.43 -11.88 3.19
N MET A 82 -19.84 -12.17 1.95
CA MET A 82 -20.46 -13.44 1.60
C MET A 82 -19.48 -14.62 1.73
N ILE A 83 -18.22 -14.45 1.33
CA ILE A 83 -17.17 -15.46 1.54
C ILE A 83 -16.94 -15.68 3.03
N GLN A 84 -16.93 -14.61 3.83
CA GLN A 84 -16.72 -14.69 5.28
C GLN A 84 -17.86 -15.40 6.02
N LEU A 85 -19.10 -15.24 5.56
CA LEU A 85 -20.28 -15.81 6.20
C LEU A 85 -20.61 -17.22 5.72
N PHE A 86 -20.41 -17.52 4.43
CA PHE A 86 -20.93 -18.74 3.81
C PHE A 86 -19.87 -19.56 3.06
N GLY A 87 -18.66 -19.03 2.90
CA GLY A 87 -17.59 -19.67 2.15
C GLY A 87 -16.42 -20.10 3.01
N THR A 88 -15.28 -20.32 2.34
CA THR A 88 -13.98 -20.54 2.98
C THR A 88 -13.14 -19.28 2.80
N PRO A 89 -12.95 -18.48 3.86
CA PRO A 89 -12.11 -17.28 3.78
C PRO A 89 -10.67 -17.63 3.40
N THR A 90 -10.02 -16.74 2.65
CA THR A 90 -8.58 -16.85 2.39
C THR A 90 -7.81 -16.66 3.69
N ASP A 91 -6.77 -17.48 3.89
CA ASP A 91 -5.86 -17.31 5.02
C ASP A 91 -5.21 -15.92 5.02
N SER A 92 -5.00 -15.37 6.23
CA SER A 92 -4.44 -14.03 6.43
C SER A 92 -3.09 -13.82 5.75
N HIS A 93 -2.21 -14.84 5.70
CA HIS A 93 -0.90 -14.76 5.04
C HIS A 93 -0.96 -14.80 3.51
N ASN A 94 -2.16 -15.06 2.97
CA ASN A 94 -2.42 -15.15 1.54
C ASN A 94 -3.40 -14.09 1.04
N LEU A 95 -3.82 -13.16 1.91
CA LEU A 95 -4.66 -12.04 1.52
C LEU A 95 -3.95 -11.14 0.51
N GLN A 96 -4.66 -10.85 -0.58
CA GLN A 96 -4.17 -10.03 -1.67
C GLN A 96 -5.11 -8.85 -1.92
N ALA A 97 -4.85 -7.74 -1.23
CA ALA A 97 -5.40 -6.46 -1.63
C ALA A 97 -4.49 -5.78 -2.66
N LYS A 98 -5.11 -5.16 -3.68
CA LYS A 98 -4.44 -4.25 -4.60
C LYS A 98 -4.79 -2.82 -4.20
N VAL A 99 -3.78 -2.03 -3.89
CA VAL A 99 -3.91 -0.61 -3.56
C VAL A 99 -3.33 0.20 -4.72
N GLY A 100 -4.14 1.09 -5.30
CA GLY A 100 -3.72 1.96 -6.40
C GLY A 100 -2.69 3.00 -5.96
N SER A 101 -1.81 3.43 -6.86
CA SER A 101 -0.85 4.50 -6.51
C SER A 101 -1.51 5.88 -6.41
N ASP A 102 -2.67 6.05 -7.04
CA ASP A 102 -3.49 7.25 -6.99
C ASP A 102 -3.95 7.60 -5.56
N VAL A 103 -4.31 6.60 -4.73
CA VAL A 103 -4.66 6.87 -3.32
C VAL A 103 -3.47 7.39 -2.53
N CYS A 104 -2.28 6.85 -2.78
CA CYS A 104 -1.05 7.33 -2.14
C CYS A 104 -0.74 8.76 -2.57
N LEU A 105 -0.85 9.03 -3.88
CA LEU A 105 -0.57 10.35 -4.46
C LEU A 105 -1.59 11.42 -4.06
N GLY A 106 -2.79 11.04 -3.62
CA GLY A 106 -3.77 11.95 -3.03
C GLY A 106 -3.20 12.75 -1.84
N CYS A 107 -2.36 12.12 -1.03
CA CYS A 107 -1.68 12.75 0.11
C CYS A 107 -0.18 13.02 -0.15
N HIS A 108 0.50 12.10 -0.85
CA HIS A 108 1.96 12.11 -1.02
C HIS A 108 2.43 12.61 -2.39
N ARG A 109 1.67 13.45 -3.09
CA ARG A 109 2.00 13.95 -4.44
C ARG A 109 3.44 14.46 -4.63
N ASN A 110 4.00 15.08 -3.59
CA ASN A 110 5.34 15.69 -3.65
C ASN A 110 6.47 14.65 -3.72
N ILE A 111 6.20 13.38 -3.42
CA ILE A 111 7.21 12.30 -3.46
C ILE A 111 7.82 12.14 -4.86
N LEU A 112 7.03 12.42 -5.92
CA LEU A 112 7.48 12.35 -7.31
C LEU A 112 8.53 13.40 -7.67
N ARG A 113 8.72 14.40 -6.81
CA ARG A 113 9.66 15.52 -7.00
C ARG A 113 10.89 15.43 -6.10
N VAL A 114 11.02 14.36 -5.31
CA VAL A 114 12.18 14.18 -4.41
C VAL A 114 13.51 14.13 -5.17
N SER A 115 13.51 13.69 -6.42
CA SER A 115 14.72 13.72 -7.27
C SER A 115 15.07 15.12 -7.80
N GLU A 116 14.21 16.13 -7.59
CA GLU A 116 14.44 17.52 -8.01
C GLU A 116 15.15 18.35 -6.92
N ILE A 117 15.34 17.79 -5.71
CA ILE A 117 16.09 18.43 -4.62
C ILE A 117 17.47 17.80 -4.48
N ALA A 118 18.46 18.61 -4.06
CA ALA A 118 19.80 18.10 -3.83
C ALA A 118 19.81 17.15 -2.63
N THR A 119 20.58 16.07 -2.72
CA THR A 119 20.68 15.04 -1.67
C THR A 119 20.98 15.61 -0.28
N ARG A 120 21.82 16.65 -0.20
CA ARG A 120 22.19 17.29 1.08
C ARG A 120 21.00 17.92 1.81
N ASP A 121 19.95 18.27 1.07
CA ASP A 121 18.75 18.97 1.51
C ASP A 121 17.58 17.99 1.77
N LEU A 122 17.80 16.68 1.61
CA LEU A 122 16.82 15.66 1.98
C LEU A 122 16.61 15.63 3.51
N PRO A 123 15.38 15.45 3.98
CA PRO A 123 15.12 15.28 5.41
C PRO A 123 15.65 13.93 5.91
N PRO A 124 16.15 13.84 7.16
CA PRO A 124 16.31 12.57 7.85
C PRO A 124 14.98 11.82 7.96
N PRO A 125 14.97 10.48 7.94
CA PRO A 125 16.12 9.58 7.74
C PRO A 125 16.46 9.33 6.25
N VAL A 126 15.73 9.92 5.30
CA VAL A 126 15.92 9.67 3.85
C VAL A 126 17.35 10.01 3.42
N LYS A 127 17.88 11.12 3.93
CA LYS A 127 19.28 11.53 3.72
C LYS A 127 20.29 10.50 4.24
N ASP A 128 20.00 9.86 5.36
CA ASP A 128 20.92 8.95 6.05
C ASP A 128 20.97 7.58 5.40
N VAL A 129 19.83 7.14 4.87
CA VAL A 129 19.71 5.89 4.10
C VAL A 129 20.56 5.94 2.83
N GLY A 130 20.65 7.12 2.19
CA GLY A 130 21.47 7.29 1.00
C GLY A 130 20.91 6.65 -0.27
N LEU A 131 19.61 6.31 -0.28
CA LEU A 131 18.91 5.82 -1.46
C LEU A 131 18.43 7.01 -2.33
N VAL A 132 18.96 7.14 -3.54
CA VAL A 132 18.73 8.25 -4.50
C VAL A 132 17.83 7.86 -5.68
N MET A 133 16.95 6.87 -5.48
CA MET A 133 16.06 6.41 -6.53
C MET A 133 15.00 7.47 -6.89
N SER A 134 14.71 7.62 -8.18
CA SER A 134 13.68 8.54 -8.66
C SER A 134 12.31 7.85 -8.71
N HIS A 135 11.39 8.26 -7.84
CA HIS A 135 10.00 7.80 -7.87
C HIS A 135 9.33 8.06 -9.23
N ARG A 136 9.55 9.23 -9.85
CA ARG A 136 8.96 9.59 -11.16
C ARG A 136 9.36 8.60 -12.26
N ALA A 137 10.66 8.35 -12.40
CA ALA A 137 11.19 7.37 -13.35
C ALA A 137 10.62 5.96 -13.14
N HIS A 138 10.49 5.51 -11.88
CA HIS A 138 9.88 4.20 -11.58
C HIS A 138 8.40 4.17 -11.94
N MET A 139 7.63 5.20 -11.59
CA MET A 139 6.21 5.27 -11.95
C MET A 139 5.99 5.31 -13.47
N GLU A 140 6.85 6.02 -14.22
CA GLU A 140 6.84 5.99 -15.69
C GLU A 140 7.18 4.59 -16.22
N ALA A 141 8.22 3.96 -15.69
CA ALA A 141 8.62 2.60 -16.08
C ALA A 141 7.51 1.56 -15.80
N PHE A 142 6.84 1.65 -14.65
CA PHE A 142 5.69 0.81 -14.31
C PHE A 142 4.52 1.04 -15.27
N GLY A 143 4.24 2.29 -15.63
CA GLY A 143 3.23 2.63 -16.63
C GLY A 143 3.51 1.98 -17.99
N VAL A 144 4.76 2.02 -18.46
CA VAL A 144 5.19 1.39 -19.72
C VAL A 144 5.12 -0.14 -19.64
N ARG A 145 5.53 -0.74 -18.51
CA ARG A 145 5.47 -2.19 -18.29
C ARG A 145 4.05 -2.72 -18.22
N GLY A 146 3.12 -1.94 -17.69
CA GLY A 146 1.70 -2.30 -17.60
C GLY A 146 1.38 -3.49 -16.69
N GLN A 147 2.30 -3.89 -15.80
CA GLN A 147 2.13 -5.08 -14.93
C GLN A 147 1.36 -4.78 -13.62
N GLY A 148 0.74 -3.61 -13.51
CA GLY A 148 0.01 -3.20 -12.31
C GLY A 148 0.90 -2.84 -11.11
N GLU A 149 2.16 -2.50 -11.37
CA GLU A 149 3.14 -2.04 -10.39
C GLU A 149 2.87 -0.59 -9.95
N GLY A 150 3.41 -0.20 -8.80
CA GLY A 150 3.17 1.10 -8.17
C GLY A 150 3.88 1.27 -6.83
N CYS A 151 3.34 2.15 -5.97
CA CYS A 151 3.94 2.48 -4.68
C CYS A 151 4.17 1.24 -3.80
N THR A 152 3.17 0.36 -3.69
CA THR A 152 3.22 -0.85 -2.86
C THR A 152 4.11 -1.96 -3.42
N THR A 153 4.65 -1.79 -4.63
CA THR A 153 5.61 -2.73 -5.20
C THR A 153 6.98 -2.62 -4.53
N CYS A 154 7.31 -1.46 -3.95
CA CYS A 154 8.48 -1.29 -3.09
C CYS A 154 8.07 -1.07 -1.63
N HIS A 155 7.03 -0.27 -1.38
CA HIS A 155 6.47 -0.04 -0.05
C HIS A 155 5.39 -1.09 0.24
N SER A 156 5.73 -2.37 0.19
CA SER A 156 4.76 -3.47 0.41
C SER A 156 4.28 -3.57 1.85
N ALA A 157 5.03 -2.98 2.78
CA ALA A 157 4.87 -3.13 4.22
C ALA A 157 4.09 -2.00 4.91
N VAL A 158 3.73 -0.90 4.22
CA VAL A 158 3.30 0.41 4.81
C VAL A 158 2.56 0.33 6.14
N VAL A 159 1.53 -0.53 6.23
CA VAL A 159 0.67 -0.70 7.39
C VAL A 159 0.39 -2.16 7.77
N HIS A 160 0.92 -3.13 7.02
CA HIS A 160 0.58 -4.56 7.17
C HIS A 160 1.83 -5.43 7.34
N GLU A 161 2.79 -4.95 8.12
CA GLU A 161 4.03 -5.63 8.44
C GLU A 161 4.65 -5.05 9.71
N GLN A 162 5.62 -5.74 10.30
CA GLN A 162 6.41 -5.21 11.41
C GLN A 162 7.66 -4.45 10.92
N PRO A 163 8.22 -3.53 11.72
CA PRO A 163 9.51 -2.91 11.40
C PRO A 163 10.60 -3.98 11.19
N ILE A 164 11.40 -3.83 10.14
CA ILE A 164 12.44 -4.80 9.76
C ILE A 164 13.80 -4.19 10.08
N LYS A 165 14.67 -4.92 10.81
CA LYS A 165 16.07 -4.54 11.05
C LYS A 165 16.27 -3.09 11.57
N GLY A 166 15.33 -2.59 12.37
CA GLY A 166 15.37 -1.22 12.91
C GLY A 166 14.91 -0.13 11.95
N TYR A 167 14.54 -0.45 10.70
CA TYR A 167 13.91 0.52 9.80
C TYR A 167 12.45 0.75 10.16
N PRO A 168 11.98 2.00 10.12
CA PRO A 168 10.56 2.29 10.05
C PRO A 168 9.95 1.59 8.83
N ILE A 169 8.77 1.00 9.00
CA ILE A 169 8.01 0.19 8.03
C ILE A 169 7.93 0.81 6.61
N VAL A 170 8.01 2.13 6.50
CA VAL A 170 7.80 2.89 5.27
C VAL A 170 9.06 3.17 4.45
N ILE A 171 10.27 2.89 4.96
CA ILE A 171 11.50 3.15 4.23
C ILE A 171 11.93 1.88 3.49
N PRO A 172 12.01 1.92 2.15
CA PRO A 172 12.50 0.77 1.40
C PRO A 172 13.96 0.52 1.76
N ARG A 173 14.32 -0.77 1.83
CA ARG A 173 15.70 -1.29 1.95
C ARG A 173 16.66 -0.43 1.14
N GLY A 174 17.43 0.40 1.83
CA GLY A 174 18.23 1.44 1.19
C GLY A 174 19.62 1.64 1.77
N HIS A 175 19.97 0.96 2.85
CA HIS A 175 21.30 1.02 3.43
C HIS A 175 21.98 -0.34 3.30
N VAL A 176 22.99 -0.37 2.44
CA VAL A 176 23.66 -1.59 1.95
C VAL A 176 24.07 -2.52 3.10
N ALA A 177 24.67 -1.99 4.18
CA ALA A 177 25.13 -2.82 5.30
C ALA A 177 24.00 -3.47 6.12
N ALA A 178 22.79 -2.89 6.10
CA ALA A 178 21.62 -3.47 6.75
C ALA A 178 20.93 -4.45 5.82
N ASP A 179 20.83 -4.08 4.54
CA ASP A 179 20.21 -4.89 3.50
C ASP A 179 20.97 -6.19 3.29
N SER A 180 22.30 -6.16 3.46
CA SER A 180 23.17 -7.35 3.41
C SER A 180 23.04 -8.30 4.60
N GLN A 181 22.45 -7.87 5.73
CA GLN A 181 22.23 -8.78 6.85
C GLN A 181 21.15 -9.82 6.52
N PRO A 182 21.28 -11.08 6.94
CA PRO A 182 20.18 -12.03 6.83
C PRO A 182 18.94 -11.52 7.57
N TRP A 183 17.77 -11.68 6.95
CA TRP A 183 16.49 -11.50 7.62
C TRP A 183 15.47 -12.45 7.04
N TYR A 184 14.69 -13.03 7.94
CA TYR A 184 13.69 -14.02 7.62
C TYR A 184 12.34 -13.47 8.09
N PRO A 185 11.38 -13.26 7.17
CA PRO A 185 10.05 -12.86 7.58
C PRO A 185 9.39 -13.97 8.40
N ASP A 186 8.57 -13.57 9.37
CA ASP A 186 7.76 -14.45 10.24
C ASP A 186 6.51 -15.00 9.51
N HIS A 187 6.52 -14.95 8.19
CA HIS A 187 5.45 -15.46 7.35
C HIS A 187 5.74 -16.90 6.91
N PRO A 188 4.71 -17.78 6.89
CA PRO A 188 4.85 -19.17 6.46
C PRO A 188 5.50 -19.31 5.08
N GLU A 189 6.25 -20.39 4.89
CA GLU A 189 6.86 -20.72 3.60
C GLU A 189 5.79 -20.89 2.51
N GLY A 190 6.05 -20.35 1.32
CA GLY A 190 5.10 -20.36 0.20
C GLY A 190 3.94 -19.35 0.29
N SER A 191 3.82 -18.60 1.40
CA SER A 191 2.77 -17.58 1.52
C SER A 191 3.04 -16.35 0.64
N VAL A 192 1.96 -15.66 0.28
CA VAL A 192 2.03 -14.39 -0.46
C VAL A 192 2.78 -13.33 0.33
N LEU A 193 2.50 -13.19 1.63
CA LEU A 193 3.16 -12.20 2.47
C LEU A 193 4.66 -12.46 2.58
N ARG A 194 5.10 -13.73 2.70
CA ARG A 194 6.52 -14.08 2.64
C ARG A 194 7.17 -13.65 1.33
N THR A 195 6.52 -13.92 0.20
CA THR A 195 7.05 -13.55 -1.13
C THR A 195 7.20 -12.04 -1.26
N ARG A 196 6.20 -11.27 -0.77
CA ARG A 196 6.25 -9.80 -0.75
C ARG A 196 7.33 -9.26 0.17
N ALA A 197 7.51 -9.85 1.35
CA ALA A 197 8.53 -9.49 2.31
C ALA A 197 9.96 -9.67 1.74
N LEU A 198 10.19 -10.70 0.93
CA LEU A 198 11.50 -10.98 0.33
C LEU A 198 11.79 -10.12 -0.93
N SER A 199 10.79 -9.47 -1.52
CA SER A 199 10.91 -8.73 -2.80
C SER A 199 11.84 -7.52 -2.73
N ASP A 200 12.86 -7.47 -3.60
CA ASP A 200 13.88 -6.41 -3.64
C ASP A 200 13.95 -5.65 -4.99
N CYS A 201 14.97 -4.81 -5.15
CA CYS A 201 15.23 -4.04 -6.36
C CYS A 201 15.66 -4.93 -7.55
N PHE A 202 16.37 -6.02 -7.28
CA PHE A 202 16.96 -6.89 -8.30
C PHE A 202 15.92 -7.74 -9.04
N ARG A 203 14.68 -7.84 -8.55
CA ARG A 203 13.56 -8.42 -9.32
C ARG A 203 13.31 -7.71 -10.66
N CYS A 204 13.67 -6.42 -10.75
CA CYS A 204 13.57 -5.61 -11.97
C CYS A 204 14.95 -5.17 -12.47
N HIS A 205 15.93 -5.01 -11.58
CA HIS A 205 17.30 -4.67 -11.92
C HIS A 205 18.16 -5.94 -12.06
N ASP A 206 17.69 -6.94 -12.80
CA ASP A 206 18.40 -8.22 -12.96
C ASP A 206 19.45 -8.20 -14.10
N GLY A 207 19.45 -7.13 -14.90
CA GLY A 207 20.28 -6.96 -16.08
C GLY A 207 19.65 -7.50 -17.38
N LYS A 208 18.43 -8.06 -17.30
CA LYS A 208 17.63 -8.47 -18.45
C LYS A 208 16.58 -7.44 -18.79
N GLN A 209 16.09 -6.71 -17.78
CA GLN A 209 15.09 -5.69 -18.02
C GLN A 209 15.69 -4.45 -18.69
N GLU A 210 14.92 -3.87 -19.61
CA GLU A 210 15.23 -2.60 -20.27
C GLU A 210 14.21 -1.52 -19.94
N TYR A 211 14.68 -0.26 -19.99
CA TYR A 211 13.85 0.93 -19.98
C TYR A 211 14.37 1.91 -21.04
N LYS A 212 13.49 2.37 -21.92
CA LYS A 212 13.84 3.23 -23.08
C LYS A 212 14.97 2.63 -23.96
N GLY A 213 14.92 1.32 -24.18
CA GLY A 213 15.87 0.58 -25.02
C GLY A 213 17.28 0.46 -24.43
N LYS A 214 17.43 0.66 -23.12
CA LYS A 214 18.70 0.49 -22.41
C LYS A 214 18.52 -0.48 -21.25
N PRO A 215 19.46 -1.43 -21.03
CA PRO A 215 19.47 -2.28 -19.85
C PRO A 215 19.49 -1.44 -18.58
N ILE A 216 18.69 -1.82 -17.60
CA ILE A 216 18.66 -1.14 -16.31
C ILE A 216 19.94 -1.51 -15.53
N SER A 217 20.68 -0.49 -15.08
CA SER A 217 21.94 -0.68 -14.37
C SER A 217 21.76 -1.42 -13.04
N ARG A 218 22.77 -2.26 -12.72
CA ARG A 218 22.94 -2.98 -11.45
C ARG A 218 24.03 -2.39 -10.55
N LYS A 219 24.68 -1.31 -11.01
CA LYS A 219 25.74 -0.66 -10.23
C LYS A 219 25.14 -0.04 -8.98
N CYS A 220 25.79 -0.23 -7.83
CA CYS A 220 25.31 0.25 -6.54
C CYS A 220 25.03 1.76 -6.56
N GLU A 221 25.89 2.53 -7.22
CA GLU A 221 25.83 4.00 -7.35
C GLU A 221 24.65 4.49 -8.19
N THR A 222 23.96 3.59 -8.90
CA THR A 222 22.72 3.92 -9.61
C THR A 222 21.61 4.30 -8.63
N CYS A 223 21.62 3.66 -7.46
CA CYS A 223 20.56 3.77 -6.46
C CYS A 223 21.06 4.30 -5.13
N HIS A 224 22.34 4.11 -4.79
CA HIS A 224 22.93 4.50 -3.53
C HIS A 224 23.96 5.62 -3.69
N LEU A 225 24.03 6.51 -2.72
CA LEU A 225 25.11 7.47 -2.61
C LEU A 225 26.44 6.74 -2.37
N PRO A 226 27.51 7.05 -3.12
CA PRO A 226 28.80 6.38 -2.97
C PRO A 226 29.35 6.34 -1.53
N ASP A 227 29.20 7.44 -0.79
CA ASP A 227 29.65 7.57 0.60
C ASP A 227 28.80 6.76 1.61
N LYS A 228 27.63 6.26 1.18
CA LYS A 228 26.70 5.47 2.01
C LYS A 228 26.73 3.98 1.70
N ILE A 229 27.49 3.53 0.69
CA ILE A 229 27.56 2.11 0.30
C ILE A 229 28.36 1.26 1.31
N GLY A 230 29.20 1.86 2.16
CA GLY A 230 30.08 1.14 3.11
C GLY A 230 29.95 1.48 4.61
N ALA A 231 29.14 2.49 4.99
CA ALA A 231 28.97 2.85 6.39
C ALA A 231 28.08 1.82 7.12
N ALA A 232 28.34 1.53 8.40
CA ALA A 232 27.45 0.74 9.25
C ALA A 232 26.30 1.62 9.77
N LEU A 233 25.10 1.03 9.93
CA LEU A 233 23.96 1.75 10.54
C LEU A 233 24.28 2.08 12.00
N LEU A 234 24.45 3.37 12.30
CA LEU A 234 24.33 3.89 13.66
C LEU A 234 23.02 4.67 13.73
N PHE A 235 21.93 3.97 14.05
CA PHE A 235 20.76 4.65 14.58
C PHE A 235 21.07 4.96 16.05
N ASN A 236 21.40 6.21 16.35
CA ASN A 236 21.34 6.74 17.71
C ASN A 236 19.94 7.26 17.98
#